data_AF-A0A955P142-F1
#
_entry.id   AF-A0A955P142-F1
#
_cell.length_a   1.000
_cell.length_b   1.000
_cell.length_c   1.000
_cell.angle_alpha   90.00
_cell.angle_beta   90.00
_cell.angle_gamma   90.00
#
_symmetry.space_group_name_H-M   'P 1'
#
loop_
_entity.id
_entity.type
_entity.pdbx_description
1 polymer ?
#
loop_
_entity_poly.entity_id
_entity_poly.type
_entity_poly.pdbx_seq_one_letter_code
_entity_poly.pdbx_strand_id
1 'polypeptide(L)'
;MEESPLKPKVRTDLTVNPIEQDGQRILLIEDPLGIIAEPLAVTEVGGLILSLLDGERTAEDIEGYFGEVVRGEVPTGFVAEQIQQIASLGLLEDEDYHLKREEVLGTYKASKSRPPSHAGSAYVEDRDLLTSWMEEILGPSEDTSQSITAPRILVAPHIDFRVNTHTYASAYKRIRGCEYDRVVLMGTGHSIL
;
A
#
# COMPACT_ATOMS: atom_id res chain seq x y z
N MET A 1 -38.54 -14.42 10.50
CA MET A 1 -37.31 -15.20 10.32
C MET A 1 -36.25 -14.41 11.03
N GLU A 2 -35.67 -14.97 12.09
CA GLU A 2 -34.57 -14.32 12.82
C GLU A 2 -33.35 -14.37 11.89
N GLU A 3 -32.90 -13.22 11.41
CA GLU A 3 -31.68 -13.14 10.60
C GLU A 3 -30.53 -13.67 11.44
N SER A 4 -29.68 -14.52 10.84
CA SER A 4 -28.49 -14.98 11.52
C SER A 4 -27.57 -13.79 11.81
N PRO A 5 -26.92 -13.75 12.98
CA PRO A 5 -26.10 -12.61 13.37
C PRO A 5 -24.93 -12.44 12.39
N LEU A 6 -24.66 -11.18 12.02
CA LEU A 6 -23.62 -10.82 11.05
C LEU A 6 -22.23 -11.22 11.57
N LYS A 7 -21.42 -11.81 10.70
CA LYS A 7 -20.02 -12.13 10.96
C LYS A 7 -19.11 -11.37 9.98
N PRO A 8 -18.75 -10.12 10.28
CA PRO A 8 -17.97 -9.29 9.37
C PRO A 8 -16.53 -9.80 9.24
N LYS A 9 -15.94 -9.57 8.06
CA LYS A 9 -14.57 -9.91 7.76
C LYS A 9 -13.84 -8.68 7.22
N VAL A 10 -12.66 -8.38 7.73
CA VAL A 10 -11.82 -7.30 7.22
C VAL A 10 -11.13 -7.74 5.93
N ARG A 11 -11.02 -6.79 5.00
CA ARG A 11 -10.28 -6.96 3.76
C ARG A 11 -8.81 -7.32 4.01
N THR A 12 -8.30 -8.28 3.26
CA THR A 12 -6.92 -8.81 3.43
C THR A 12 -5.88 -8.08 2.59
N ASP A 13 -6.31 -7.21 1.66
CA ASP A 13 -5.48 -6.45 0.75
C ASP A 13 -5.07 -5.05 1.29
N LEU A 14 -5.52 -4.70 2.49
CA LEU A 14 -5.19 -3.43 3.15
C LEU A 14 -3.76 -3.43 3.70
N THR A 15 -3.10 -2.27 3.63
CA THR A 15 -1.82 -2.04 4.30
C THR A 15 -2.06 -1.32 5.62
N VAL A 16 -1.46 -1.80 6.71
CA VAL A 16 -1.64 -1.22 8.05
C VAL A 16 -0.28 -0.85 8.63
N ASN A 17 -0.10 0.45 8.88
CA ASN A 17 1.15 1.02 9.39
C ASN A 17 0.91 1.72 10.73
N PRO A 18 1.59 1.34 11.82
CA PRO A 18 1.52 2.09 13.07
C PRO A 18 2.27 3.42 12.92
N ILE A 19 1.64 4.52 13.31
CA ILE A 19 2.24 5.86 13.33
C ILE A 19 2.02 6.52 14.68
N GLU A 20 2.86 7.52 14.98
CA GLU A 20 2.68 8.39 16.14
C GLU A 20 2.17 9.75 15.67
N GLN A 21 1.02 10.16 16.17
CA GLN A 21 0.41 11.45 15.90
C GLN A 21 0.00 12.10 17.22
N ASP A 22 0.47 13.32 17.48
CA ASP A 22 0.21 14.07 18.72
C ASP A 22 0.54 13.27 20.02
N GLY A 23 1.59 12.45 19.97
CA GLY A 23 2.01 11.59 21.09
C GLY A 23 1.12 10.37 21.32
N GLN A 24 0.15 10.11 20.42
CA GLN A 24 -0.70 8.92 20.44
C GLN A 24 -0.31 7.96 19.33
N ARG A 25 -0.31 6.66 19.64
CA ARG A 25 -0.17 5.61 18.64
C ARG A 25 -1.50 5.37 17.95
N ILE A 26 -1.49 5.43 16.64
CA ILE A 26 -2.65 5.12 15.78
C ILE A 26 -2.20 4.19 14.65
N LEU A 27 -3.16 3.52 14.02
CA LEU A 27 -2.94 2.72 12.83
C LEU A 27 -3.38 3.53 11.62
N LEU A 28 -2.47 3.76 10.68
CA LEU A 28 -2.78 4.27 9.35
C LEU A 28 -3.10 3.09 8.44
N ILE A 29 -4.30 3.07 7.89
CA ILE A 29 -4.76 2.07 6.94
C ILE A 29 -4.77 2.67 5.55
N GLU A 30 -4.06 2.03 4.64
CA GLU A 30 -3.96 2.41 3.24
C GLU A 30 -4.58 1.31 2.38
N ASP A 31 -5.28 1.72 1.32
CA ASP A 31 -5.90 0.81 0.35
C ASP A 31 -5.08 0.81 -0.95
N PRO A 32 -4.27 -0.23 -1.22
CA PRO A 32 -3.46 -0.31 -2.43
C PRO A 32 -4.27 -0.37 -3.73
N LEU A 33 -5.55 -0.74 -3.66
CA LEU A 33 -6.45 -0.75 -4.81
C LEU A 33 -7.07 0.63 -5.08
N GLY A 34 -7.01 1.56 -4.12
CA GLY A 34 -7.63 2.87 -4.23
C GLY A 34 -9.16 2.85 -4.23
N ILE A 35 -9.78 1.80 -3.66
CA ILE A 35 -11.23 1.73 -3.48
C ILE A 35 -11.66 2.74 -2.40
N ILE A 36 -10.87 2.84 -1.33
CA ILE A 36 -10.94 3.91 -0.35
C ILE A 36 -10.08 5.08 -0.84
N ALA A 37 -10.67 6.28 -0.92
CA ALA A 37 -10.05 7.44 -1.55
C ALA A 37 -8.86 8.02 -0.76
N GLU A 38 -8.94 7.98 0.57
CA GLU A 38 -7.91 8.55 1.46
C GLU A 38 -7.51 7.53 2.54
N PRO A 39 -6.25 7.55 3.01
CA PRO A 39 -5.84 6.74 4.14
C PRO A 39 -6.69 7.01 5.39
N LEU A 40 -6.99 5.96 6.14
CA LEU A 40 -7.82 6.03 7.34
C LEU A 40 -6.96 5.91 8.59
N ALA A 41 -7.15 6.83 9.54
CA ALA A 41 -6.55 6.76 10.86
C ALA A 41 -7.49 6.03 11.82
N VAL A 42 -7.02 4.94 12.43
CA VAL A 42 -7.76 4.12 13.38
C VAL A 42 -7.04 4.10 14.72
N THR A 43 -7.80 4.24 15.81
CA THR A 43 -7.27 4.14 17.17
C THR A 43 -6.78 2.72 17.47
N GLU A 44 -5.97 2.52 18.52
CA GLU A 44 -5.55 1.16 18.92
C GLU A 44 -6.74 0.24 19.23
N VAL A 45 -7.81 0.77 19.82
CA VAL A 45 -9.04 0.01 20.10
C VAL A 45 -9.74 -0.39 18.80
N GLY A 46 -9.88 0.53 17.85
CA GLY A 46 -10.43 0.21 16.53
C GLY A 46 -9.58 -0.82 15.78
N GLY A 47 -8.26 -0.73 15.91
CA GLY A 47 -7.31 -1.71 15.38
C GLY A 47 -7.51 -3.12 15.96
N LEU A 48 -7.72 -3.21 17.27
CA LEU A 48 -8.02 -4.48 17.93
C LEU A 48 -9.37 -5.06 17.44
N ILE A 49 -10.41 -4.23 17.33
CA ILE A 49 -11.69 -4.67 16.74
C ILE A 49 -11.47 -5.21 15.34
N LEU A 50 -10.82 -4.45 14.45
CA LEU A 50 -10.51 -4.87 13.07
C LEU A 50 -9.80 -6.22 13.02
N SER A 51 -8.82 -6.45 13.91
CA SER A 51 -8.08 -7.72 13.98
C SER A 51 -8.93 -8.94 14.38
N LEU A 52 -10.12 -8.72 14.95
CA LEU A 52 -11.04 -9.77 15.39
C LEU A 52 -12.17 -10.04 14.38
N LEU A 53 -12.37 -9.16 13.39
CA LEU A 53 -13.35 -9.31 12.32
C LEU A 53 -12.78 -10.22 11.22
N ASP A 54 -12.83 -11.53 11.44
CA ASP A 54 -12.29 -12.56 10.53
C ASP A 54 -13.36 -13.32 9.73
N GLY A 55 -14.63 -12.94 9.88
CA GLY A 55 -15.78 -13.65 9.29
C GLY A 55 -16.32 -14.79 10.14
N GLU A 56 -15.75 -15.07 11.31
CA GLU A 56 -16.17 -16.17 12.18
C GLU A 56 -16.88 -15.71 13.47
N ARG A 57 -16.62 -14.46 13.90
CA ARG A 57 -17.15 -13.87 15.13
C ARG A 57 -18.30 -12.89 14.89
N THR A 58 -19.27 -12.93 15.79
CA THR A 58 -20.35 -11.92 15.90
C THR A 58 -19.90 -10.72 16.73
N ALA A 59 -20.70 -9.65 16.75
CA ALA A 59 -20.43 -8.50 17.62
C ALA A 59 -20.44 -8.91 19.10
N GLU A 60 -21.38 -9.78 19.49
CA GLU A 60 -21.52 -10.30 20.85
C GLU A 60 -20.31 -11.15 21.28
N ASP A 61 -19.76 -11.98 20.37
CA ASP A 61 -18.55 -12.75 20.63
C ASP A 61 -17.35 -11.82 20.93
N ILE A 62 -17.26 -10.72 20.19
CA ILE A 62 -16.18 -9.74 20.34
C ILE A 62 -16.38 -8.92 21.62
N GLU A 63 -17.60 -8.50 21.95
CA GLU A 63 -17.90 -7.84 23.24
C GLU A 63 -17.51 -8.73 24.43
N GLY A 64 -17.83 -10.02 24.37
CA GLY A 64 -17.39 -11.00 25.37
C GLY A 64 -15.87 -11.06 25.51
N TYR A 65 -15.14 -11.10 24.38
CA TYR A 65 -13.68 -11.08 24.38
C TYR A 65 -13.11 -9.81 25.03
N PHE A 66 -13.63 -8.63 24.71
CA PHE A 66 -13.17 -7.39 25.34
C PHE A 66 -13.46 -7.34 26.84
N GLY A 67 -14.59 -7.87 27.29
CA GLY A 67 -14.92 -7.97 28.72
C GLY A 67 -13.92 -8.82 29.51
N GLU A 68 -13.42 -9.91 28.92
CA GLU A 68 -12.41 -10.78 29.53
C GLU A 68 -11.00 -10.16 29.50
N VAL A 69 -10.63 -9.50 28.40
CA VAL A 69 -9.26 -9.05 28.14
C VAL A 69 -8.97 -7.64 28.68
N VAL A 70 -9.92 -6.71 28.58
CA VAL A 70 -9.68 -5.28 28.88
C VAL A 70 -9.98 -4.91 30.34
N ARG A 71 -10.49 -5.84 31.17
CA ARG A 71 -10.86 -5.59 32.59
C ARG A 71 -11.66 -4.29 32.78
N GLY A 72 -12.53 -3.97 31.82
CA GLY A 72 -13.42 -2.82 31.83
C GLY A 72 -14.79 -3.21 31.30
N GLU A 73 -15.83 -2.51 31.75
CA GLU A 73 -17.18 -2.68 31.21
C GLU A 73 -17.23 -2.08 29.80
N VAL A 74 -17.40 -2.94 28.80
CA VAL A 74 -17.74 -2.49 27.44
C VAL A 74 -19.25 -2.24 27.42
N PRO A 75 -19.72 -1.03 27.06
CA PRO A 75 -21.14 -0.77 26.91
C PRO A 75 -21.77 -1.74 25.91
N THR A 76 -22.92 -2.30 26.24
CA THR A 76 -23.67 -3.18 25.32
C THR A 76 -23.94 -2.46 24.00
N GLY A 77 -23.61 -3.10 22.88
CA GLY A 77 -23.79 -2.54 21.54
C GLY A 77 -22.63 -1.68 21.05
N PHE A 78 -21.62 -1.40 21.88
CA PHE A 78 -20.45 -0.63 21.47
C PHE A 78 -19.75 -1.25 20.26
N VAL A 79 -19.51 -2.57 20.28
CA VAL A 79 -18.82 -3.23 19.16
C VAL A 79 -19.69 -3.23 17.90
N ALA A 80 -21.00 -3.41 18.04
CA ALA A 80 -21.92 -3.33 16.91
C ALA A 80 -21.89 -1.94 16.25
N GLU A 81 -21.86 -0.86 17.03
CA GLU A 81 -21.70 0.51 16.51
C GLU A 81 -20.36 0.69 15.80
N GLN A 82 -19.26 0.19 16.37
CA GLN A 82 -17.94 0.26 15.74
C GLN A 82 -17.88 -0.53 14.42
N ILE A 83 -18.48 -1.72 14.37
CA ILE A 83 -18.58 -2.52 13.13
C ILE A 83 -19.34 -1.77 12.05
N GLN A 84 -20.46 -1.10 12.39
CA GLN A 84 -21.20 -0.30 11.41
C GLN A 84 -20.37 0.87 10.86
N GLN A 85 -19.60 1.54 11.73
CA GLN A 85 -18.67 2.59 11.30
C GLN A 85 -17.59 2.03 10.38
N ILE A 86 -16.97 0.91 10.75
CA ILE A 86 -15.95 0.22 9.93
C ILE A 86 -16.51 -0.19 8.56
N ALA A 87 -17.74 -0.73 8.51
CA ALA A 87 -18.41 -1.10 7.27
C ALA A 87 -18.59 0.12 6.35
N SER A 88 -19.00 1.26 6.90
CA SER A 88 -19.19 2.51 6.14
C SER A 88 -17.88 3.07 5.55
N LEU A 89 -16.73 2.66 6.09
CA LEU A 89 -15.40 3.05 5.64
C LEU A 89 -14.84 2.16 4.51
N GLY A 90 -15.54 1.10 4.08
CA GLY A 90 -15.08 0.21 3.01
C GLY A 90 -13.93 -0.72 3.41
N LEU A 91 -13.77 -0.96 4.72
CA LEU A 91 -12.72 -1.80 5.30
C LEU A 91 -13.09 -3.29 5.35
N LEU A 92 -14.37 -3.62 5.14
CA LEU A 92 -14.88 -4.99 5.19
C LEU A 92 -14.90 -5.64 3.81
N GLU A 93 -14.69 -6.96 3.80
CA GLU A 93 -14.90 -7.82 2.65
C GLU A 93 -16.39 -8.12 2.54
N ASP A 94 -17.13 -7.21 1.91
CA ASP A 94 -18.56 -7.32 1.63
C ASP A 94 -18.86 -7.29 0.12
N GLU A 95 -20.14 -7.33 -0.24
CA GLU A 95 -20.57 -7.31 -1.64
C GLU A 95 -20.17 -6.03 -2.37
N ASP A 96 -20.20 -4.87 -1.69
CA ASP A 96 -19.81 -3.58 -2.26
C ASP A 96 -18.29 -3.54 -2.56
N TYR A 97 -17.47 -4.05 -1.64
CA TYR A 97 -16.04 -4.24 -1.88
C TYR A 97 -15.77 -5.12 -3.10
N HIS A 98 -16.43 -6.28 -3.22
CA HIS A 98 -16.21 -7.16 -4.37
C HIS A 98 -16.58 -6.51 -5.70
N LEU A 99 -17.69 -5.76 -5.75
CA LEU A 99 -18.10 -5.03 -6.95
C LEU A 99 -17.08 -3.95 -7.33
N LYS A 100 -16.65 -3.11 -6.38
CA LYS A 100 -15.66 -2.06 -6.63
C LYS A 100 -14.29 -2.63 -7.01
N ARG A 101 -13.88 -3.74 -6.38
CA ARG A 101 -12.63 -4.43 -6.72
C ARG A 101 -12.65 -4.92 -8.17
N GLU A 102 -13.74 -5.56 -8.61
CA GLU A 102 -13.83 -6.02 -10.00
C GLU A 102 -13.86 -4.86 -11.00
N GLU A 103 -14.46 -3.73 -10.65
CA GLU A 103 -14.41 -2.50 -11.47
C GLU A 103 -12.98 -1.96 -11.61
N VAL A 104 -12.26 -1.82 -10.50
CA VAL A 104 -10.86 -1.35 -10.48
C VAL A 104 -9.96 -2.30 -11.29
N LEU A 105 -10.08 -3.61 -11.05
CA LEU A 105 -9.29 -4.61 -11.77
C LEU A 105 -9.66 -4.68 -13.26
N GLY A 106 -10.94 -4.52 -13.60
CA GLY A 106 -11.42 -4.45 -14.97
C GLY A 106 -10.82 -3.25 -15.71
N THR A 107 -10.85 -2.08 -15.07
CA THR A 107 -10.24 -0.85 -15.60
C THR A 107 -8.74 -1.01 -15.80
N TYR A 108 -8.04 -1.59 -14.82
CA TYR A 108 -6.61 -1.87 -14.92
C TYR A 108 -6.27 -2.80 -16.08
N LYS A 109 -6.99 -3.93 -16.21
CA LYS A 109 -6.79 -4.92 -17.29
C LYS A 109 -7.09 -4.36 -18.68
N ALA A 110 -8.04 -3.43 -18.79
CA ALA A 110 -8.40 -2.79 -20.04
C ALA A 110 -7.43 -1.66 -20.44
N SER A 111 -6.55 -1.21 -19.53
CA SER A 111 -5.63 -0.12 -19.81
C SER A 111 -4.53 -0.53 -20.79
N LYS A 112 -4.30 0.31 -21.81
CA LYS A 112 -3.23 0.11 -22.80
C LYS A 112 -1.83 0.40 -22.26
N SER A 113 -1.75 1.16 -21.17
CA SER A 113 -0.51 1.53 -20.50
C SER A 113 -0.68 1.50 -18.99
N ARG A 114 0.40 1.22 -18.27
CA ARG A 114 0.41 1.31 -16.81
C ARG A 114 0.75 2.74 -16.41
N PRO A 115 -0.15 3.51 -15.77
CA PRO A 115 0.18 4.84 -15.29
C PRO A 115 1.25 4.77 -14.18
N PRO A 116 2.09 5.81 -14.05
CA PRO A 116 3.11 5.89 -13.01
C PRO A 116 2.48 6.12 -11.63
N SER A 117 2.13 5.06 -10.91
CA SER A 117 1.40 5.13 -9.63
C SER A 117 2.13 5.81 -8.46
N HIS A 118 3.41 6.14 -8.63
CA HIS A 118 4.24 6.79 -7.61
C HIS A 118 4.74 8.18 -8.04
N ALA A 119 4.28 8.67 -9.20
CA ALA A 119 4.51 10.05 -9.60
C ALA A 119 3.79 11.00 -8.62
N GLY A 120 4.47 12.07 -8.22
CA GLY A 120 4.01 13.02 -7.22
C GLY A 120 4.29 12.60 -5.77
N SER A 121 4.52 11.30 -5.48
CA SER A 121 4.77 10.80 -4.13
C SER A 121 6.23 10.37 -3.90
N ALA A 122 6.74 9.42 -4.69
CA ALA A 122 8.11 8.92 -4.59
C ALA A 122 9.08 9.71 -5.48
N TYR A 123 8.58 10.29 -6.57
CA TYR A 123 9.34 11.15 -7.48
C TYR A 123 8.43 12.24 -8.06
N VAL A 124 9.03 13.31 -8.56
CA VAL A 124 8.29 14.45 -9.14
C VAL A 124 7.52 14.01 -10.38
N GLU A 125 6.25 14.38 -10.48
CA GLU A 125 5.38 14.03 -11.62
C GLU A 125 5.74 14.81 -12.89
N ASP A 126 6.20 16.05 -12.75
CA ASP A 126 6.65 16.86 -13.88
C ASP A 126 7.88 16.24 -14.56
N ARG A 127 7.74 16.02 -15.87
CA ARG A 127 8.74 15.33 -16.68
C ARG A 127 10.09 16.06 -16.72
N ASP A 128 10.08 17.39 -16.84
CA ASP A 128 11.30 18.16 -17.04
C ASP A 128 12.07 18.29 -15.73
N LEU A 129 11.36 18.46 -14.61
CA LEU A 129 11.91 18.40 -13.26
C LEU A 129 12.48 17.00 -12.96
N LEU A 130 11.73 15.94 -13.29
CA LEU A 130 12.20 14.56 -13.11
C LEU A 130 13.47 14.29 -13.93
N THR A 131 13.50 14.72 -15.19
CA THR A 131 14.67 14.56 -16.07
C THR A 131 15.88 15.28 -15.50
N SER A 132 15.71 16.52 -15.05
CA SER A 132 16.78 17.32 -14.45
C SER A 132 17.31 16.68 -13.17
N TRP A 133 16.42 16.17 -12.31
CA TRP A 133 16.78 15.48 -11.08
C TRP A 133 17.52 14.16 -11.35
N MET A 134 17.09 13.40 -12.36
CA MET A 134 17.78 12.16 -12.76
C MET A 134 19.17 12.44 -13.33
N GLU A 135 19.34 13.50 -14.14
CA GLU A 135 20.66 13.92 -14.62
C GLU A 135 21.57 14.40 -13.47
N GLU A 136 21.03 15.06 -12.46
CA GLU A 136 21.78 15.44 -11.25
C GLU A 136 22.28 14.20 -10.49
N ILE A 137 21.39 13.22 -10.25
CA ILE A 137 21.74 11.95 -9.60
C ILE A 137 22.80 11.20 -10.42
N LEU A 138 22.59 11.07 -11.73
CA LEU A 138 23.51 10.37 -12.63
C LEU A 138 24.81 11.15 -12.86
N GLY A 139 24.84 12.45 -12.59
CA GLY A 139 25.99 13.32 -12.78
C GLY A 139 26.52 13.34 -14.23
N PRO A 140 27.70 13.94 -14.44
CA PRO A 140 28.30 14.00 -15.77
C PRO A 140 28.63 12.59 -16.29
N SER A 141 28.54 12.41 -17.61
CA SER A 141 29.14 11.25 -18.26
C SER A 141 30.66 11.37 -18.11
N GLU A 142 31.26 10.51 -17.31
CA GLU A 142 32.71 10.36 -17.32
C GLU A 142 33.11 9.81 -18.69
N ASP A 143 34.13 10.40 -19.30
CA ASP A 143 34.76 9.94 -20.54
C ASP A 143 35.48 8.60 -20.24
N THR A 144 34.71 7.53 -20.06
CA THR A 144 35.24 6.19 -19.91
C THR A 144 35.71 5.73 -21.29
N SER A 145 36.91 6.19 -21.66
CA SER A 145 37.76 5.60 -22.71
C SER A 145 38.07 4.11 -22.48
N GLN A 146 37.62 3.55 -21.35
CA GLN A 146 37.55 2.12 -21.13
C GLN A 146 36.34 1.56 -21.87
N SER A 147 36.60 0.62 -22.78
CA SER A 147 35.61 -0.28 -23.37
C SER A 147 34.87 -1.04 -22.25
N ILE A 148 33.84 -0.44 -21.66
CA ILE A 148 32.94 -1.13 -20.75
C ILE A 148 32.01 -1.95 -21.64
N THR A 149 32.16 -3.28 -21.60
CA THR A 149 31.18 -4.18 -22.19
C THR A 149 29.82 -3.86 -21.60
N ALA A 150 28.84 -3.55 -22.46
CA ALA A 150 27.48 -3.24 -22.04
C ALA A 150 26.95 -4.34 -21.09
N PRO A 151 26.54 -4.01 -19.85
CA PRO A 151 26.15 -5.03 -18.88
C PRO A 151 24.88 -5.73 -19.33
N ARG A 152 24.82 -7.05 -19.12
CA ARG A 152 23.63 -7.88 -19.42
C ARG A 152 22.62 -7.91 -18.27
N ILE A 153 23.08 -7.63 -17.06
CA ILE A 153 22.29 -7.63 -15.83
C ILE A 153 22.68 -6.39 -15.03
N LEU A 154 21.69 -5.66 -14.54
CA LEU A 154 21.85 -4.55 -13.61
C LEU A 154 21.00 -4.87 -12.38
N VAL A 155 21.61 -4.76 -11.21
CA VAL A 155 20.90 -4.89 -9.92
C VAL A 155 20.99 -3.54 -9.24
N ALA A 156 19.82 -2.99 -8.92
CA ALA A 156 19.68 -1.74 -8.18
C ALA A 156 18.62 -1.94 -7.09
N PRO A 157 18.68 -1.18 -5.98
CA PRO A 157 17.59 -1.18 -5.01
C PRO A 157 16.30 -0.65 -5.66
N HIS A 158 15.17 -0.84 -4.98
CA HIS A 158 13.87 -0.25 -5.36
C HIS A 158 13.28 0.62 -4.24
N ILE A 159 14.09 0.96 -3.24
CA ILE A 159 13.72 1.90 -2.17
C ILE A 159 13.52 3.31 -2.75
N ASP A 160 12.82 4.18 -2.03
CA ASP A 160 12.67 5.59 -2.40
C ASP A 160 14.00 6.22 -2.86
N PHE A 161 13.99 6.87 -4.03
CA PHE A 161 15.17 7.45 -4.66
C PHE A 161 15.87 8.46 -3.75
N ARG A 162 15.12 9.18 -2.90
CA ARG A 162 15.64 10.19 -1.97
C ARG A 162 16.53 9.59 -0.88
N VAL A 163 16.38 8.29 -0.59
CA VAL A 163 17.10 7.62 0.49
C VAL A 163 18.52 7.26 0.07
N ASN A 164 18.74 6.88 -1.19
CA ASN A 164 20.04 6.36 -1.63
C ASN A 164 20.35 6.64 -3.11
N THR A 165 20.39 7.92 -3.48
CA THR A 165 20.69 8.38 -4.85
C THR A 165 22.03 7.86 -5.38
N HIS A 166 23.07 7.76 -4.53
CA HIS A 166 24.40 7.33 -4.96
C HIS A 166 24.46 5.88 -5.46
N THR A 167 23.70 4.96 -4.86
CA THR A 167 23.65 3.56 -5.30
C THR A 167 22.98 3.45 -6.66
N TYR A 168 21.89 4.18 -6.87
CA TYR A 168 21.24 4.29 -8.17
C TYR A 168 22.20 4.84 -9.23
N ALA A 169 22.88 5.95 -8.93
CA ALA A 169 23.85 6.55 -9.84
C ALA A 169 24.95 5.57 -10.26
N SER A 170 25.55 4.85 -9.29
CA SER A 170 26.61 3.87 -9.55
C SER A 170 26.14 2.72 -10.46
N ALA A 171 24.90 2.26 -10.33
CA ALA A 171 24.36 1.21 -11.18
C ALA A 171 24.02 1.74 -12.58
N TYR A 172 23.19 2.77 -12.67
CA TYR A 172 22.61 3.23 -13.93
C TYR A 172 23.59 3.98 -14.84
N LYS A 173 24.66 4.61 -14.31
CA LYS A 173 25.72 5.19 -15.15
C LYS A 173 26.37 4.16 -16.08
N ARG A 174 26.38 2.87 -15.72
CA ARG A 174 27.06 1.81 -16.49
C ARG A 174 26.32 1.40 -17.74
N ILE A 175 25.04 1.76 -17.85
CA ILE A 175 24.22 1.54 -19.05
C ILE A 175 24.02 2.81 -19.87
N ARG A 176 24.64 3.94 -19.48
CA ARG A 176 24.53 5.19 -20.23
C ARG A 176 25.15 5.02 -21.61
N GLY A 177 24.39 5.36 -22.66
CA GLY A 177 24.81 5.18 -24.05
C GLY A 177 24.82 3.73 -24.55
N CYS A 178 24.39 2.76 -23.72
CA CYS A 178 24.15 1.39 -24.18
C CYS A 178 22.76 1.29 -24.81
N GLU A 179 22.66 0.54 -25.91
CA GLU A 179 21.39 0.24 -26.56
C GLU A 179 20.97 -1.21 -26.28
N TYR A 180 19.68 -1.39 -26.01
CA TYR A 180 19.09 -2.69 -25.72
C TYR A 180 17.76 -2.82 -26.47
N ASP A 181 17.57 -3.90 -27.25
CA ASP A 181 16.29 -4.19 -27.90
C ASP A 181 15.21 -4.64 -26.91
N ARG A 182 15.62 -5.16 -25.75
CA ARG A 182 14.73 -5.68 -24.71
C ARG A 182 15.33 -5.52 -23.32
N VAL A 183 14.53 -4.96 -22.42
CA VAL A 183 14.81 -4.90 -20.98
C VAL A 183 13.74 -5.70 -20.25
N VAL A 184 14.17 -6.61 -19.37
CA VAL A 184 13.28 -7.35 -18.47
C VAL A 184 13.47 -6.78 -17.07
N LEU A 185 12.43 -6.17 -16.52
CA LEU A 185 12.44 -5.65 -15.14
C LEU A 185 11.85 -6.69 -14.20
N MET A 186 12.66 -7.14 -13.23
CA MET A 186 12.23 -8.05 -12.18
C MET A 186 12.24 -7.30 -10.85
N GLY A 187 11.09 -7.22 -10.19
CA GLY A 187 10.94 -6.63 -8.86
C GLY A 187 10.16 -7.57 -7.94
N THR A 188 10.23 -7.31 -6.63
CA THR A 188 9.45 -8.03 -5.63
C THR A 188 8.09 -7.36 -5.43
N GLY A 189 7.02 -8.14 -5.38
CA GLY A 189 5.70 -7.66 -4.94
C GLY A 189 5.69 -7.54 -3.42
N HIS A 190 5.36 -6.36 -2.90
CA HIS A 190 5.18 -6.13 -1.45
C HIS A 190 3.73 -6.26 -1.01
N SER A 191 2.82 -6.40 -1.98
CA SER A 191 1.40 -6.63 -1.80
C SER A 191 1.02 -7.89 -2.57
N ILE A 192 0.23 -8.75 -1.95
CA ILE A 192 -0.43 -9.87 -2.62
C ILE A 192 -1.80 -9.34 -3.03
N LEU A 193 -2.06 -9.29 -4.34
CA LEU A 193 -3.36 -8.88 -4.92
C LEU A 193 -4.19 -10.10 -5.32
#